data_AF-A0A8X6GW60-F1
#
_entry.id   AF-A0A8X6GW60-F1
#
_cell.length_a   1.000
_cell.length_b   1.000
_cell.length_c   1.000
_cell.angle_alpha   90.00
_cell.angle_beta   90.00
_cell.angle_gamma   90.00
#
_symmetry.space_group_name_H-M   'P 1'
#
loop_
_entity.id
_entity.type
_entity.pdbx_description
1 polymer ?
#
loop_
_entity_poly.entity_id
_entity_poly.type
_entity_poly.pdbx_seq_one_letter_code
_entity_poly.pdbx_strand_id
1 'polypeptide(L)'
;MSETSQNVVAVSRGCQLRAIVVNKVTSPLPNSQFENRQFPHLKNLKLADPNFHISKPIDVLLGAEIYANLLEGLPILGPAGTPAAIPTKLGYILSRKIYAPLFKNP
;
A
#
# COMPACT_ATOMS: atom_id res chain seq x y z
N MET A 1 10.86 -29.58 -1.12
CA MET A 1 11.82 -28.59 -0.55
C MET A 1 11.15 -27.97 0.66
N SER A 2 11.71 -28.13 1.85
CA SER A 2 11.11 -27.65 3.11
C SER A 2 11.33 -26.15 3.28
N GLU A 3 10.28 -25.35 3.12
CA GLU A 3 10.30 -23.95 3.53
C GLU A 3 10.26 -23.88 5.05
N THR A 4 11.36 -23.42 5.66
CA THR A 4 11.41 -23.20 7.10
C THR A 4 11.16 -21.72 7.35
N SER A 5 9.91 -21.36 7.62
CA SER A 5 9.57 -20.00 8.05
C SER A 5 10.07 -19.79 9.48
N GLN A 6 10.89 -18.76 9.71
CA GLN A 6 11.36 -18.39 11.05
C GLN A 6 10.57 -17.19 11.56
N ASN A 7 10.12 -17.26 12.81
CA ASN A 7 9.56 -16.09 13.49
C ASN A 7 10.69 -15.21 13.99
N VAL A 8 10.73 -13.96 13.54
CA VAL A 8 11.73 -12.98 13.98
C VAL A 8 11.03 -11.82 14.68
N VAL A 9 11.64 -11.37 15.78
CA VAL A 9 11.23 -10.17 16.50
C VAL A 9 12.23 -9.07 16.13
N ALA A 10 11.77 -8.11 15.33
CA ALA A 10 12.54 -6.90 15.07
C ALA A 10 12.16 -5.85 16.13
N VAL A 11 13.17 -5.33 16.83
CA VAL A 11 12.99 -4.29 17.86
C VAL A 11 13.73 -3.04 17.41
N SER A 12 13.00 -1.94 17.23
CA SER A 12 13.57 -0.61 17.03
C SER A 12 13.02 0.35 18.09
N ARG A 13 13.70 1.48 18.34
CA ARG A 13 13.24 2.48 19.32
C ARG A 13 11.88 3.05 18.87
N GLY A 14 10.79 2.53 19.43
CA GLY A 14 9.43 3.01 19.21
C GLY A 14 8.45 2.01 18.58
N CYS A 15 8.91 0.85 18.07
CA CYS A 15 8.00 -0.22 17.63
C CYS A 15 8.62 -1.61 17.79
N GLN A 16 7.80 -2.57 18.21
CA GLN A 16 8.11 -3.99 18.23
C GLN A 16 7.15 -4.69 17.27
N LEU A 17 7.70 -5.41 16.28
CA LEU A 17 6.91 -6.19 15.34
C LEU A 17 7.33 -7.65 15.41
N ARG A 18 6.34 -8.55 15.45
CA ARG A 18 6.55 -9.98 15.17
C ARG A 18 6.26 -10.21 13.70
N ALA A 19 7.21 -10.79 13.00
CA ALA A 19 7.09 -11.09 11.58
C ALA A 19 7.50 -12.53 11.29
N ILE A 20 6.89 -13.10 10.25
CA ILE A 20 7.28 -14.38 9.68
C ILE A 20 8.24 -14.09 8.53
N VAL A 21 9.46 -14.64 8.61
CA VAL A 21 10.44 -14.52 7.53
C VAL A 21 10.28 -15.71 6.59
N VAL A 22 10.05 -15.39 5.31
CA VAL A 22 9.88 -16.35 4.21
C VAL A 22 10.83 -15.98 3.06
N ASN A 23 11.20 -16.97 2.25
CA ASN A 23 12.06 -16.73 1.07
C ASN A 23 11.37 -15.86 0.01
N LYS A 24 10.04 -15.93 -0.06
CA LYS A 24 9.22 -15.20 -1.03
C LYS A 24 7.85 -14.90 -0.43
N VAL A 25 7.53 -13.61 -0.34
CA VAL A 25 6.24 -13.14 0.19
C VAL A 25 5.14 -13.33 -0.87
N THR A 26 5.36 -12.80 -2.08
CA THR A 26 4.47 -12.91 -3.24
C THR A 26 5.27 -13.02 -4.55
N SER A 27 4.61 -13.27 -5.68
CA SER A 27 5.17 -12.86 -6.97
C SER A 27 5.39 -11.34 -7.01
N PRO A 28 6.26 -10.83 -7.90
CA PRO A 28 6.42 -9.39 -8.09
C PRO A 28 5.08 -8.69 -8.31
N LEU A 29 4.90 -7.54 -7.66
CA LEU A 29 3.71 -6.70 -7.79
C LEU A 29 4.12 -5.31 -8.27
N PRO A 30 3.29 -4.66 -9.11
CA PRO A 30 2.16 -5.26 -9.85
C PRO A 30 2.61 -6.40 -10.77
N ASN A 31 1.71 -7.33 -11.11
CA ASN A 31 2.03 -8.49 -11.98
C ASN A 31 2.52 -8.08 -13.38
N SER A 32 2.23 -6.84 -13.77
CA SER A 32 2.82 -6.16 -14.93
C SER A 32 3.09 -4.71 -14.58
N GLN A 33 4.22 -4.18 -15.03
CA GLN A 33 4.51 -2.76 -14.93
C GLN A 33 3.55 -1.94 -15.80
N PHE A 34 3.27 -0.71 -15.40
CA PHE A 34 2.41 0.20 -16.15
C PHE A 34 2.94 1.64 -16.10
N GLU A 35 2.47 2.48 -17.02
CA GLU A 35 2.85 3.88 -17.06
C GLU A 35 2.40 4.63 -15.81
N ASN A 36 3.33 5.33 -15.17
CA ASN A 36 3.03 6.20 -14.04
C ASN A 36 2.30 7.47 -14.52
N ARG A 37 0.98 7.35 -14.66
CA ARG A 37 0.14 8.50 -14.97
C ARG A 37 0.16 9.52 -13.84
N GLN A 38 0.61 10.72 -14.17
CA GLN A 38 0.60 11.86 -13.27
C GLN A 38 -0.83 12.40 -13.15
N PHE A 39 -1.49 12.11 -12.03
CA PHE A 39 -2.80 12.67 -11.73
C PHE A 39 -2.63 14.00 -10.97
N PRO A 40 -3.31 15.09 -11.36
CA PRO A 40 -3.15 16.40 -10.72
C PRO A 40 -3.36 16.38 -9.20
N HIS A 41 -4.35 15.63 -8.71
CA HIS A 41 -4.67 15.52 -7.28
C HIS A 41 -3.68 14.64 -6.49
N LEU A 42 -2.75 13.98 -7.16
CA LEU A 42 -1.68 13.18 -6.53
C LEU A 42 -0.32 13.86 -6.62
N LYS A 43 -0.26 15.07 -7.21
CA LYS A 43 0.99 15.79 -7.41
C LYS A 43 1.62 16.13 -6.04
N ASN A 44 2.94 15.96 -5.96
CA ASN A 44 3.75 16.24 -4.76
C ASN A 44 3.41 15.40 -3.52
N LEU A 45 2.62 14.32 -3.66
CA LEU A 45 2.42 13.38 -2.56
C LEU A 45 3.64 12.50 -2.37
N LYS A 46 4.09 12.35 -1.12
CA LYS A 46 5.07 11.33 -0.76
C LYS A 46 4.35 9.98 -0.66
N LEU A 47 4.46 9.18 -1.72
CA LEU A 47 3.89 7.83 -1.75
C LEU A 47 4.65 6.90 -0.81
N ALA A 48 3.93 5.95 -0.20
CA ALA A 48 4.54 4.87 0.58
C ALA A 48 5.42 3.96 -0.29
N ASP A 49 5.03 3.80 -1.56
CA ASP A 49 5.87 3.20 -2.59
C ASP A 49 5.96 4.14 -3.81
N PRO A 50 7.06 4.91 -3.97
CA PRO A 50 7.28 5.75 -5.14
C PRO A 50 7.30 4.98 -6.47
N ASN A 51 7.59 3.67 -6.42
CA ASN A 51 7.72 2.78 -7.56
C ASN A 51 6.55 1.80 -7.67
N PHE A 52 5.36 2.15 -7.15
CA PHE A 52 4.16 1.28 -7.15
C PHE A 52 3.72 0.79 -8.54
N HIS A 53 4.19 1.44 -9.60
CA HIS A 53 3.88 1.13 -10.99
C HIS A 53 4.91 0.17 -11.64
N ILE A 54 6.02 -0.10 -10.97
CA ILE A 54 7.10 -0.97 -11.42
C ILE A 54 6.92 -2.34 -10.80
N SER A 55 6.88 -3.39 -11.62
CA SER A 55 6.79 -4.77 -11.13
C SER A 55 8.06 -5.15 -10.34
N LYS A 56 7.93 -5.37 -9.03
CA LYS A 56 9.05 -5.72 -8.14
C LYS A 56 8.61 -6.63 -6.98
N PRO A 57 9.52 -7.38 -6.34
CA PRO A 57 9.22 -8.12 -5.12
C PRO A 57 8.69 -7.19 -4.02
N ILE A 58 7.82 -7.73 -3.16
CA ILE A 58 7.35 -7.04 -1.95
C ILE A 58 8.29 -7.37 -0.80
N ASP A 59 8.79 -6.33 -0.12
CA ASP A 59 9.70 -6.48 1.03
C ASP A 59 8.95 -6.94 2.30
N VAL A 60 7.75 -6.40 2.53
CA VAL A 60 6.96 -6.65 3.74
C VAL A 60 5.47 -6.74 3.39
N LEU A 61 4.81 -7.80 3.85
CA LEU A 61 3.34 -7.89 3.86
C LEU A 61 2.83 -7.58 5.27
N LEU A 62 2.01 -6.54 5.36
CA LEU A 62 1.42 -6.08 6.61
C LEU A 62 0.04 -6.72 6.81
N GLY A 63 -0.19 -7.28 7.99
CA GLY A 63 -1.50 -7.84 8.37
C GLY A 63 -2.59 -6.76 8.42
N ALA A 64 -3.84 -7.16 8.21
CA ALA A 64 -4.98 -6.24 8.23
C ALA A 64 -5.20 -5.62 9.62
N GLU A 65 -4.78 -6.31 10.69
CA GLU A 65 -4.90 -5.86 12.08
C GLU A 65 -4.14 -4.56 12.38
N ILE A 66 -3.10 -4.23 11.61
CA ILE A 66 -2.36 -2.97 11.76
C ILE A 66 -2.83 -1.87 10.81
N TYR A 67 -3.70 -2.18 9.84
CA TYR A 67 -4.15 -1.23 8.82
C TYR A 67 -4.76 0.04 9.44
N ALA A 68 -5.68 -0.13 10.40
CA ALA A 68 -6.32 0.99 11.08
C ALA A 68 -5.32 1.89 11.84
N ASN A 69 -4.23 1.31 12.35
CA ASN A 69 -3.18 2.04 13.07
C ASN A 69 -2.24 2.82 12.15
N LEU A 70 -2.23 2.49 10.85
CA LEU A 70 -1.44 3.17 9.84
C LEU A 70 -2.16 4.35 9.22
N LEU A 71 -3.49 4.33 9.16
CA LEU A 71 -4.29 5.40 8.55
C LEU A 71 -4.04 6.75 9.24
N GLU A 72 -3.91 7.79 8.42
CA GLU A 72 -3.80 9.17 8.86
C GLU A 72 -4.80 10.03 8.07
N GLY A 73 -5.38 11.02 8.73
CA GLY A 73 -6.21 12.04 8.06
C GLY A 73 -7.36 11.48 7.20
N LEU A 74 -7.72 12.26 6.17
CA LEU A 74 -8.78 11.93 5.23
C LEU A 74 -8.20 11.59 3.84
N PRO A 75 -8.81 10.68 3.08
CA PRO A 75 -8.41 10.40 1.71
C PRO A 75 -8.52 11.61 0.79
N ILE A 76 -7.56 11.76 -0.13
CA ILE A 76 -7.64 12.69 -1.25
C ILE A 76 -8.34 11.98 -2.40
N LEU A 77 -9.55 12.44 -2.71
CA LEU A 77 -10.36 11.88 -3.78
C LEU A 77 -10.05 12.58 -5.11
N GLY A 78 -9.93 11.80 -6.17
CA GLY A 78 -9.83 12.30 -7.54
C GLY A 78 -11.14 12.16 -8.32
N PRO A 79 -11.17 12.61 -9.57
CA PRO A 79 -12.29 12.36 -10.49
C PRO A 79 -12.58 10.86 -10.65
N ALA A 80 -13.82 10.53 -11.07
CA ALA A 80 -14.22 9.15 -11.34
C ALA A 80 -13.24 8.47 -12.31
N GLY A 81 -12.83 7.24 -11.99
CA GLY A 81 -11.88 6.49 -12.80
C GLY A 81 -10.40 6.80 -12.54
N THR A 82 -10.11 7.69 -11.59
CA THR A 82 -8.76 7.94 -11.06
C THR A 82 -8.60 7.32 -9.66
N PRO A 83 -7.37 6.98 -9.22
CA PRO A 83 -7.13 6.45 -7.88
C PRO A 83 -7.31 7.54 -6.82
N ALA A 84 -7.70 7.16 -5.61
CA ALA A 84 -7.58 8.03 -4.45
C ALA A 84 -6.25 7.82 -3.75
N ALA A 85 -5.82 8.82 -3.00
CA ALA A 85 -4.68 8.74 -2.11
C ALA A 85 -5.18 8.61 -0.67
N ILE A 86 -4.73 7.60 0.06
CA ILE A 86 -5.06 7.41 1.47
C ILE A 86 -3.78 7.73 2.26
N PRO A 87 -3.80 8.73 3.15
CA PRO A 87 -2.63 9.05 3.96
C PRO A 87 -2.39 7.92 4.96
N THR A 88 -1.13 7.53 5.11
CA THR A 88 -0.70 6.59 6.14
C THR A 88 0.62 7.05 6.75
N LYS A 89 0.97 6.50 7.92
CA LYS A 89 2.28 6.69 8.58
C LYS A 89 3.49 6.37 7.69
N LEU A 90 3.30 5.58 6.62
CA LEU A 90 4.36 5.20 5.68
C LEU A 90 4.43 6.13 4.44
N GLY A 91 3.50 7.07 4.32
CA GLY A 91 3.24 7.84 3.09
C GLY A 91 1.88 7.50 2.50
N TYR A 92 1.51 8.18 1.41
CA TYR A 92 0.23 7.94 0.76
C TYR A 92 0.23 6.59 0.02
N ILE A 93 -0.79 5.78 0.27
CA ILE A 93 -1.09 4.61 -0.56
C ILE A 93 -2.15 4.97 -1.60
N LEU A 94 -2.12 4.33 -2.75
CA LEU A 94 -3.09 4.55 -3.82
C LEU A 94 -4.16 3.46 -3.80
N SER A 95 -5.43 3.86 -3.77
CA SER A 95 -6.54 2.93 -3.97
C SER A 95 -6.78 2.69 -5.45
N ARG A 96 -7.42 1.57 -5.78
CA ARG A 96 -8.00 1.39 -7.12
C ARG A 96 -8.99 2.53 -7.43
N LYS A 97 -9.25 2.73 -8.73
CA LYS A 97 -10.23 3.68 -9.28
C LYS A 97 -11.49 3.73 -8.42
N ILE A 98 -11.78 4.91 -7.87
CA ILE A 98 -13.06 5.14 -7.22
C ILE A 98 -14.08 5.35 -8.34
N TYR A 99 -15.05 4.45 -8.41
CA TYR A 99 -16.30 4.70 -9.12
C TYR A 99 -17.14 5.61 -8.22
N ALA A 100 -17.81 6.60 -8.80
CA ALA A 100 -18.63 7.58 -8.09
C ALA A 100 -19.48 6.93 -6.97
N PRO A 101 -19.81 7.64 -5.88
CA PRO A 101 -20.54 7.07 -4.75
C PRO A 101 -21.74 6.28 -5.27
N LEU A 102 -21.84 5.00 -4.88
CA LEU A 102 -22.97 4.15 -5.23
C LEU A 102 -24.29 4.62 -4.58
N PHE A 103 -24.22 5.63 -3.71
CA PHE A 103 -25.39 6.32 -3.17
C PHE A 103 -25.83 7.40 -4.16
N LYS A 104 -26.64 6.99 -5.14
CA LYS A 104 -27.68 7.89 -5.65
C LYS A 104 -28.69 8.06 -4.52
N ASN A 105 -28.92 9.29 -4.07
CA ASN A 105 -30.07 9.56 -3.20
C ASN A 105 -31.35 9.04 -3.89
N PRO A 106 -32.28 8.44 -3.15
CA PRO A 106 -33.61 8.10 -3.67
C PRO A 106 -34.38 9.35 -4.11
#